data_AF-A0A964LHU1-F1
#
_entry.id   AF-A0A964LHU1-F1
#
_cell.length_a   1.000
_cell.length_b   1.000
_cell.length_c   1.000
_cell.angle_alpha   90.00
_cell.angle_beta   90.00
_cell.angle_gamma   90.00
#
_symmetry.space_group_name_H-M   'P 1'
#
loop_
_entity.id
_entity.type
_entity.pdbx_description
1 polymer ?
#
loop_
_entity_poly.entity_id
_entity_poly.type
_entity_poly.pdbx_seq_one_letter_code
_entity_poly.pdbx_strand_id
1 'polypeptide(L)'
;MQFQFDIGSSTGKQPAQAHPPVAETVPEILRQLLDQQREQLGQILQVQVEHLNHARAAAQDNLARWRQLLGRCQDQHPEFAGHCKMAYPVMENAYVQLLEKMVQDLVEADEDAFDSEFAIQEFIDRYGMKVGQLSHLLSIVGPLSEAAHQLEEIAKQQQQQQKPS
;
A
#
# COMPACT_ATOMS: atom_id res chain seq x y z
N MET A 1 -32.60 -18.86 15.84
CA MET A 1 -33.74 -18.56 14.95
C MET A 1 -33.73 -19.61 13.85
N GLN A 2 -34.74 -20.48 13.82
CA GLN A 2 -34.89 -21.58 12.86
C GLN A 2 -35.81 -21.10 11.74
N PHE A 3 -35.33 -21.05 10.50
CA PHE A 3 -36.17 -20.74 9.34
C PHE A 3 -36.47 -22.04 8.58
N GLN A 4 -37.73 -22.50 8.69
CA GLN A 4 -38.29 -23.55 7.83
C GLN A 4 -38.69 -22.92 6.49
N PHE A 5 -38.20 -23.51 5.40
CA PHE A 5 -38.74 -23.26 4.07
C PHE A 5 -39.76 -24.36 3.76
N ASP A 6 -41.03 -23.97 3.69
CA ASP A 6 -42.13 -24.82 3.26
C ASP A 6 -42.20 -24.78 1.73
N ILE A 7 -41.80 -25.87 1.06
CA ILE A 7 -41.98 -26.06 -0.38
C ILE A 7 -43.33 -26.73 -0.58
N GLY A 8 -44.37 -25.92 -0.74
CA GLY A 8 -45.67 -26.35 -1.22
C GLY A 8 -45.68 -26.45 -2.74
N SER A 9 -45.46 -27.65 -3.28
CA SER A 9 -45.67 -27.96 -4.71
C SER A 9 -47.17 -27.96 -5.03
N SER A 10 -47.73 -26.82 -5.41
CA SER A 10 -49.08 -26.75 -5.98
C SER A 10 -49.04 -27.07 -7.47
N THR A 11 -49.22 -28.35 -7.82
CA THR A 11 -49.45 -28.75 -9.22
C THR A 11 -50.89 -28.43 -9.63
N GLY A 12 -51.15 -27.19 -10.03
CA GLY A 12 -52.35 -26.80 -10.75
C GLY A 12 -52.14 -26.95 -12.26
N LYS A 13 -52.96 -27.78 -12.92
CA LYS A 13 -53.00 -27.90 -14.39
C LYS A 13 -53.24 -26.54 -15.04
N GLN A 14 -52.32 -26.09 -15.90
CA GLN A 14 -52.48 -24.90 -16.75
C GLN A 14 -52.54 -25.31 -18.22
N PRO A 15 -53.50 -24.82 -19.02
CA PRO A 15 -53.65 -25.20 -20.42
C PRO A 15 -52.53 -24.59 -21.30
N ALA A 16 -52.22 -25.30 -22.38
CA ALA A 16 -51.13 -25.03 -23.32
C ALA A 16 -51.09 -23.56 -23.78
N GLN A 17 -50.01 -22.87 -23.42
CA GLN A 17 -49.63 -21.58 -24.01
C GLN A 17 -48.65 -21.83 -25.16
N ALA A 18 -48.93 -21.20 -26.30
CA ALA A 18 -48.05 -21.19 -27.46
C ALA A 18 -46.67 -20.65 -27.08
N HIS A 19 -45.61 -21.39 -27.40
CA HIS A 19 -44.23 -20.96 -27.22
C HIS A 19 -43.87 -19.87 -28.25
N PRO A 20 -43.50 -18.64 -27.85
CA PRO A 20 -42.80 -17.71 -28.73
C PRO A 20 -41.33 -18.15 -28.92
N PRO A 21 -40.63 -17.68 -29.99
CA PRO A 21 -39.35 -18.24 -30.40
C PRO A 21 -38.25 -17.93 -29.39
N VAL A 22 -37.75 -18.97 -28.72
CA VAL A 22 -36.69 -18.93 -27.70
C VAL A 22 -35.32 -18.49 -28.27
N ALA A 23 -35.21 -18.32 -29.59
CA ALA A 23 -33.94 -18.02 -30.27
C ALA A 23 -33.53 -16.53 -30.23
N GLU A 24 -34.47 -15.58 -30.15
CA GLU A 24 -34.16 -14.14 -30.14
C GLU A 24 -33.88 -13.58 -28.74
N THR A 25 -34.25 -14.31 -27.68
CA THR A 25 -34.07 -13.85 -26.30
C THR A 25 -32.64 -14.06 -25.78
N VAL A 26 -31.97 -15.13 -26.22
CA VAL A 26 -30.57 -15.42 -25.82
C VAL A 26 -29.58 -14.32 -26.23
N PRO A 27 -29.54 -13.85 -27.50
CA PRO A 27 -28.59 -12.79 -27.88
C PRO A 27 -28.89 -11.46 -27.17
N GLU A 28 -30.15 -11.17 -26.87
CA GLU A 28 -30.53 -9.95 -26.15
C GLU A 28 -30.10 -10.00 -24.67
N ILE A 29 -30.26 -11.17 -24.01
CA ILE A 29 -29.76 -11.39 -22.65
C ILE A 29 -28.24 -11.30 -22.61
N LEU A 30 -27.53 -11.85 -23.61
CA LEU A 30 -26.06 -11.76 -23.68
C LEU A 30 -25.58 -10.32 -23.88
N ARG A 31 -26.29 -9.52 -24.67
CA ARG A 31 -26.00 -8.07 -24.82
C ARG A 31 -26.24 -7.33 -23.51
N GLN A 32 -27.35 -7.59 -22.83
CA GLN A 32 -27.67 -6.97 -21.55
C GLN A 32 -26.64 -7.35 -20.47
N LEU A 33 -26.17 -8.61 -20.46
CA LEU A 33 -25.10 -9.05 -19.57
C LEU A 33 -23.78 -8.36 -19.90
N LEU A 34 -23.44 -8.21 -21.19
CA LEU A 34 -22.23 -7.52 -21.61
C LEU A 34 -22.26 -6.04 -21.21
N ASP A 35 -23.40 -5.36 -21.40
CA ASP A 35 -23.56 -3.96 -21.01
C ASP A 35 -23.49 -3.80 -19.49
N GLN A 36 -24.10 -4.71 -18.73
CA GLN A 36 -23.98 -4.75 -17.27
C GLN A 36 -22.53 -4.97 -16.83
N GLN A 37 -21.79 -5.87 -17.50
CA GLN A 37 -20.38 -6.09 -17.21
C GLN A 37 -19.53 -4.84 -17.52
N ARG A 38 -19.80 -4.13 -18.62
CA ARG A 38 -19.09 -2.90 -18.98
C ARG A 38 -19.36 -1.79 -17.97
N GLU A 39 -20.60 -1.66 -17.50
CA GLU A 39 -20.95 -0.71 -16.47
C GLU A 39 -20.25 -1.04 -15.15
N GLN A 40 -20.27 -2.31 -14.72
CA GLN A 40 -19.57 -2.76 -13.51
C GLN A 40 -18.06 -2.52 -13.58
N LEU A 41 -17.41 -2.82 -14.72
CA LEU A 41 -15.99 -2.53 -14.92
C LEU A 41 -15.71 -1.02 -14.87
N GLY A 42 -16.59 -0.20 -15.46
CA GLY A 42 -16.50 1.25 -15.40
C GLY A 42 -16.56 1.77 -13.96
N GLN A 43 -17.50 1.26 -13.16
CA GLN A 43 -17.65 1.63 -11.75
C GLN A 43 -16.42 1.21 -10.93
N ILE A 44 -15.89 -0.02 -11.13
CA ILE A 44 -14.68 -0.49 -10.43
C ILE A 44 -13.48 0.40 -10.77
N LEU A 45 -13.31 0.75 -12.05
CA LEU A 45 -12.22 1.64 -12.47
C LEU A 45 -12.33 3.03 -11.85
N GLN A 46 -13.54 3.60 -11.78
CA GLN A 46 -13.76 4.89 -11.12
C GLN A 46 -13.37 4.83 -9.64
N VAL A 47 -13.82 3.82 -8.91
CA VAL A 47 -13.46 3.63 -7.49
C VAL A 47 -11.94 3.47 -7.33
N GLN A 48 -11.27 2.73 -8.22
CA GLN A 48 -9.82 2.59 -8.18
C GLN A 48 -9.10 3.93 -8.41
N VAL A 49 -9.55 4.73 -9.37
CA VAL A 49 -8.97 6.06 -9.63
C VAL A 49 -9.16 6.97 -8.42
N GLU A 50 -10.35 6.99 -7.82
CA GLU A 50 -10.62 7.76 -6.60
C GLU A 50 -9.74 7.31 -5.43
N HIS A 51 -9.58 6.00 -5.25
CA HIS A 51 -8.72 5.42 -4.23
C HIS A 51 -7.24 5.80 -4.43
N LEU A 52 -6.74 5.73 -5.68
CA LEU A 52 -5.37 6.14 -6.01
C LEU A 52 -5.15 7.64 -5.76
N ASN A 53 -6.13 8.48 -6.11
CA ASN A 53 -6.08 9.91 -5.84
C ASN A 53 -6.05 10.20 -4.33
N HIS A 54 -6.88 9.51 -3.55
CA HIS A 54 -6.86 9.61 -2.09
C HIS A 54 -5.52 9.18 -1.49
N ALA A 55 -4.98 8.04 -1.92
CA ALA A 55 -3.68 7.55 -1.45
C ALA A 55 -2.56 8.55 -1.77
N ARG A 56 -2.58 9.15 -2.97
CA ARG A 56 -1.63 10.18 -3.38
C ARG A 56 -1.75 11.44 -2.53
N ALA A 57 -2.97 11.93 -2.29
CA ALA A 57 -3.22 13.10 -1.45
C ALA A 57 -2.71 12.87 -0.01
N ALA A 58 -3.04 11.72 0.59
CA ALA A 58 -2.58 11.36 1.92
C ALA A 58 -1.04 11.29 2.02
N ALA A 59 -0.36 10.76 0.98
CA ALA A 59 1.10 10.76 0.93
C ALA A 59 1.69 12.19 0.88
N GLN A 60 1.08 13.08 0.09
CA GLN A 60 1.51 14.49 0.01
C GLN A 60 1.28 15.25 1.32
N ASP A 61 0.16 15.02 1.99
CA ASP A 61 -0.14 15.62 3.29
C ASP A 61 0.86 15.19 4.36
N ASN A 62 1.24 13.90 4.37
CA ASN A 62 2.27 13.40 5.27
C ASN A 62 3.62 14.08 5.03
N LEU A 63 4.05 14.23 3.78
CA LEU A 63 5.27 14.98 3.46
C LEU A 63 5.18 16.47 3.83
N ALA A 64 4.01 17.10 3.67
CA ALA A 64 3.79 18.48 4.09
C ALA A 64 3.99 18.66 5.61
N ARG A 65 3.51 17.69 6.42
CA ARG A 65 3.71 17.69 7.88
C ARG A 65 5.20 17.63 8.26
N TRP A 66 5.97 16.77 7.59
CA TRP A 66 7.42 16.67 7.83
C TRP A 66 8.16 17.95 7.45
N ARG A 67 7.82 18.58 6.32
CA ARG A 67 8.38 19.89 5.93
C ARG A 67 8.09 20.98 6.95
N GLN A 68 6.86 21.03 7.46
CA GLN A 68 6.50 21.98 8.52
C GLN A 68 7.29 21.74 9.80
N LEU A 69 7.52 20.48 10.19
CA LEU A 69 8.36 20.13 11.33
C LEU A 69 9.79 20.62 11.13
N LEU A 70 10.40 20.33 9.97
CA LEU A 70 11.75 20.79 9.65
C LEU A 70 11.86 22.31 9.67
N GLY A 71 10.86 23.02 9.12
CA GLY A 71 10.80 24.48 9.18
C GLY A 71 10.78 25.02 10.62
N ARG A 72 9.99 24.41 11.52
CA ARG A 72 9.99 24.79 12.95
C ARG A 72 11.30 24.48 13.66
N CYS A 73 11.97 23.40 13.26
CA CYS A 73 13.25 23.00 13.84
C CYS A 73 14.41 23.87 13.34
N GLN A 74 14.24 24.64 12.26
CA GLN A 74 15.32 25.42 11.64
C GLN A 74 15.93 26.45 12.59
N ASP A 75 15.12 27.10 13.43
CA ASP A 75 15.59 28.13 14.36
C ASP A 75 16.42 27.55 15.53
N GLN A 76 16.14 26.31 15.94
CA GLN A 76 16.78 25.67 17.10
C GLN A 76 17.87 24.65 16.70
N HIS A 77 17.70 24.00 15.56
CA HIS A 77 18.54 22.93 15.05
C HIS A 77 18.73 23.08 13.52
N PRO A 78 19.48 24.09 13.06
CA PRO A 78 19.63 24.40 11.63
C PRO A 78 20.24 23.25 10.82
N GLU A 79 21.09 22.43 11.44
CA GLU A 79 21.75 21.29 10.78
C GLU A 79 20.90 20.01 10.75
N PHE A 80 19.76 19.98 11.46
CA PHE A 80 18.94 18.77 11.60
C PHE A 80 18.49 18.21 10.26
N ALA A 81 18.04 19.07 9.34
CA ALA A 81 17.65 18.65 7.98
C ALA A 81 18.84 18.05 7.21
N GLY A 82 20.05 18.58 7.41
CA GLY A 82 21.28 18.02 6.85
C GLY A 82 21.60 16.64 7.44
N HIS A 83 21.51 16.50 8.76
CA HIS A 83 21.71 15.23 9.45
C HIS A 83 20.71 14.16 9.02
N CYS A 84 19.42 14.49 8.80
CA CYS A 84 18.45 13.52 8.28
C CYS A 84 18.84 13.00 6.89
N LYS A 85 19.30 13.88 6.00
CA LYS A 85 19.78 13.50 4.65
C LYS A 85 21.02 12.60 4.70
N MET A 86 21.93 12.85 5.63
CA MET A 86 23.14 12.04 5.80
C MET A 86 22.87 10.72 6.52
N ALA A 87 21.99 10.72 7.52
CA ALA A 87 21.69 9.55 8.33
C ALA A 87 20.89 8.50 7.55
N TYR A 88 19.92 8.92 6.73
CA TYR A 88 19.05 8.01 6.00
C TYR A 88 19.79 6.95 5.16
N PRO A 89 20.73 7.29 4.25
CA PRO A 89 21.44 6.28 3.45
C PRO A 89 22.34 5.37 4.31
N VAL A 90 22.91 5.89 5.40
CA VAL A 90 23.72 5.08 6.33
C VAL A 90 22.84 4.07 7.06
N MET A 91 21.66 4.49 7.51
CA MET A 91 20.69 3.61 8.18
C MET A 91 20.08 2.58 7.23
N GLU A 92 19.83 2.97 5.98
CA GLU A 92 19.33 2.06 4.94
C GLU A 92 20.36 0.96 4.65
N ASN A 93 21.63 1.33 4.49
CA ASN A 93 22.71 0.37 4.33
C ASN A 93 22.85 -0.56 5.56
N ALA A 94 22.74 -0.02 6.77
CA ALA A 94 22.77 -0.84 7.98
C ALA A 94 21.59 -1.83 8.05
N TYR A 95 20.41 -1.44 7.56
CA TYR A 95 19.24 -2.32 7.49
C TYR A 95 19.44 -3.44 6.47
N VAL A 96 19.97 -3.12 5.29
CA VAL A 96 20.32 -4.13 4.27
C VAL A 96 21.35 -5.12 4.83
N GLN A 97 22.43 -4.64 5.45
CA GLN A 97 23.45 -5.50 6.07
C GLN A 97 22.88 -6.42 7.16
N LEU A 98 21.91 -5.93 7.95
CA LEU A 98 21.22 -6.75 8.95
C LEU A 98 20.42 -7.88 8.28
N LEU A 99 19.70 -7.57 7.19
CA LEU A 99 18.95 -8.56 6.43
C LEU A 99 19.87 -9.57 5.74
N GLU A 100 20.97 -9.12 5.15
CA GLU A 100 21.98 -9.99 4.54
C GLU A 100 22.54 -10.98 5.57
N LYS A 101 22.91 -10.47 6.76
CA LYS A 101 23.37 -11.33 7.85
C LYS A 101 22.31 -12.33 8.28
N MET A 102 21.05 -11.90 8.40
CA MET A 102 19.94 -12.77 8.76
C MET A 102 19.74 -13.89 7.72
N VAL A 103 19.82 -13.57 6.44
CA VAL A 103 19.71 -14.54 5.35
C VAL A 103 20.92 -15.47 5.34
N GLN A 104 22.13 -14.96 5.54
CA GLN A 104 23.35 -15.75 5.60
C GLN A 104 23.29 -16.77 6.73
N ASP A 105 22.93 -16.33 7.93
CA ASP A 105 22.76 -17.21 9.10
C ASP A 105 21.70 -18.29 8.85
N LEU A 106 20.68 -18.00 8.04
CA LEU A 106 19.65 -18.97 7.67
C LEU A 106 20.16 -20.00 6.65
N VAL A 107 20.94 -19.56 5.66
CA VAL A 107 21.53 -20.47 4.66
C VAL A 107 22.61 -21.36 5.29
N GLU A 108 23.32 -20.86 6.29
CA GLU A 108 24.30 -21.62 7.08
C GLU A 108 23.65 -22.58 8.08
N ALA A 109 22.40 -22.30 8.47
CA ALA A 109 21.63 -23.22 9.29
C ALA A 109 21.15 -24.40 8.42
N ASP A 110 21.26 -25.61 8.96
CA ASP A 110 20.93 -26.88 8.26
C ASP A 110 19.48 -26.89 7.74
N GLU A 111 19.12 -27.80 6.82
CA GLU A 111 17.74 -27.87 6.27
C GLU A 111 16.66 -28.02 7.38
N ASP A 112 17.04 -28.57 8.54
CA ASP A 112 16.20 -28.76 9.72
C ASP A 112 16.16 -27.54 10.68
N ALA A 113 16.77 -26.41 10.32
CA ALA A 113 16.93 -25.23 11.19
C ALA A 113 15.61 -24.61 11.68
N PHE A 114 14.49 -24.94 11.06
CA PHE A 114 13.16 -24.52 11.47
C PHE A 114 12.20 -25.67 11.78
N ASP A 115 12.70 -26.90 11.93
CA ASP A 115 11.86 -28.05 12.29
C ASP A 115 11.39 -28.01 13.75
N SER A 116 12.03 -27.18 14.58
CA SER A 116 11.64 -26.96 15.96
C SER A 116 11.06 -25.58 16.18
N GLU A 117 9.93 -25.50 16.88
CA GLU A 117 9.36 -24.23 17.39
C GLU A 117 10.39 -23.45 18.22
N PHE A 118 11.30 -24.13 18.91
CA PHE A 118 12.38 -23.49 19.66
C PHE A 118 13.34 -22.73 18.75
N ALA A 119 13.74 -23.33 17.62
CA ALA A 119 14.68 -22.71 16.68
C ALA A 119 14.04 -21.52 15.94
N ILE A 120 12.76 -21.63 15.58
CA ILE A 120 11.98 -20.50 15.05
C ILE A 120 11.92 -19.36 16.08
N GLN A 121 11.62 -19.67 17.34
CA GLN A 121 11.53 -18.66 18.39
C GLN A 121 12.89 -17.98 18.63
N GLU A 122 13.97 -18.75 18.68
CA GLU A 122 15.32 -18.21 18.83
C GLU A 122 15.70 -17.27 17.66
N PHE A 123 15.35 -17.64 16.42
CA PHE A 123 15.56 -16.80 15.25
C PHE A 123 14.76 -15.48 15.34
N ILE A 124 13.48 -15.56 15.71
CA ILE A 124 12.61 -14.40 15.90
C ILE A 124 13.14 -13.49 17.01
N ASP A 125 13.59 -14.05 18.14
CA ASP A 125 14.14 -13.27 19.26
C ASP A 125 15.45 -12.58 18.86
N ARG A 126 16.28 -13.24 18.03
CA ARG A 126 17.58 -12.71 17.58
C ARG A 126 17.45 -11.57 16.56
N TYR A 127 16.50 -11.67 15.64
CA TYR A 127 16.36 -10.77 14.48
C TYR A 127 15.10 -9.90 14.49
N GLY A 128 13.96 -10.42 14.96
CA GLY A 128 12.65 -9.78 14.85
C GLY A 128 12.62 -8.37 15.44
N MET A 129 13.11 -8.20 16.67
CA MET A 129 13.14 -6.88 17.31
C MET A 129 14.04 -5.88 16.56
N LYS A 130 15.23 -6.32 16.12
CA LYS A 130 16.22 -5.45 15.46
C LYS A 130 15.71 -4.98 14.10
N VAL A 131 15.17 -5.91 13.30
CA VAL A 131 14.60 -5.62 11.98
C VAL A 131 13.39 -4.70 12.12
N GLY A 132 12.49 -4.98 13.06
CA GLY A 132 11.30 -4.16 13.31
C GLY A 132 11.64 -2.74 13.76
N GLN A 133 12.56 -2.59 14.72
CA GLN A 133 12.98 -1.28 15.22
C GLN A 133 13.69 -0.46 14.15
N LEU A 134 14.61 -1.06 13.40
CA LEU A 134 15.35 -0.34 12.36
C LEU A 134 14.45 0.04 11.18
N SER A 135 13.51 -0.83 10.79
CA SER A 135 12.47 -0.52 9.80
C SER A 135 11.59 0.65 10.26
N HIS A 136 11.17 0.65 11.53
CA HIS A 136 10.41 1.76 12.09
C HIS A 136 11.19 3.08 12.03
N LEU A 137 12.46 3.07 12.42
CA LEU A 137 13.32 4.26 12.33
C LEU A 137 13.45 4.74 10.88
N LEU A 138 13.63 3.85 9.91
CA LEU A 138 13.66 4.20 8.48
C LEU A 138 12.35 4.81 8.01
N SER A 139 11.20 4.32 8.47
CA SER A 139 9.89 4.89 8.13
C SER A 139 9.67 6.32 8.66
N ILE A 140 10.42 6.72 9.68
CA ILE A 140 10.42 8.09 10.22
C ILE A 140 11.46 8.95 9.50
N VAL A 141 12.70 8.46 9.42
CA VAL A 141 13.84 9.24 8.90
C VAL A 141 13.78 9.40 7.38
N GLY A 142 13.21 8.43 6.64
CA GLY A 142 13.05 8.51 5.19
C GLY A 142 12.21 9.69 4.73
N PRO A 143 10.96 9.83 5.19
CA PRO A 143 10.13 11.00 4.87
C PRO A 143 10.74 12.34 5.33
N LEU A 144 11.49 12.35 6.44
CA LEU A 144 12.23 13.53 6.90
C LEU A 144 13.37 13.91 5.94
N SER A 145 14.15 12.93 5.48
CA SER A 145 15.21 13.12 4.48
C SER A 145 14.63 13.65 3.17
N GLU A 146 13.56 13.05 2.67
CA GLU A 146 12.86 13.48 1.46
C GLU A 146 12.31 14.91 1.59
N ALA A 147 11.65 15.21 2.71
CA ALA A 147 11.16 16.56 3.00
C ALA A 147 12.30 17.59 3.04
N ALA A 148 13.47 17.22 3.58
CA ALA A 148 14.65 18.07 3.61
C ALA A 148 15.23 18.33 2.21
N HIS A 149 15.23 17.33 1.32
CA HIS A 149 15.62 17.50 -0.08
C HIS A 149 14.66 18.46 -0.81
N GLN A 150 13.35 18.30 -0.64
CA GLN A 150 12.37 19.18 -1.29
C GLN A 150 12.47 20.65 -0.82
N LEU A 151 12.72 20.88 0.48
CA LEU A 151 12.93 22.23 1.00
C LEU A 151 14.16 22.90 0.37
N GLU A 152 15.23 22.15 0.18
CA GLU A 152 16.45 22.64 -0.48
C GLU A 152 16.19 23.00 -1.95
N GLU A 153 15.45 22.16 -2.68
CA GLU A 153 15.10 22.42 -4.08
C GLU A 153 14.17 23.63 -4.24
N ILE A 154 13.19 23.80 -3.34
CA ILE A 154 12.32 24.98 -3.31
C ILE A 154 13.17 26.25 -3.06
N ALA A 155 14.12 26.20 -2.13
CA ALA A 155 15.00 27.34 -1.86
C ALA A 155 15.88 27.70 -3.07
N LYS A 156 16.42 26.70 -3.79
CA LYS A 156 17.20 26.92 -5.03
C LYS A 156 16.36 27.54 -6.14
N GLN A 157 15.11 27.08 -6.33
CA GLN A 157 14.21 27.62 -7.35
C GLN A 157 13.84 29.08 -7.09
N GLN A 158 13.63 29.45 -5.82
CA GLN A 158 13.35 30.84 -5.43
C GLN A 158 14.55 31.77 -5.70
N GLN A 159 15.78 31.30 -5.44
CA GLN A 159 16.99 32.07 -5.73
C GLN A 159 17.24 32.28 -7.22
N GLN A 160 16.90 31.29 -8.06
CA GLN A 160 17.03 31.42 -9.52
C GLN A 160 16.02 32.40 -10.12
N GLN A 161 14.82 32.51 -9.54
CA GLN A 161 13.80 33.47 -10.00
C GLN A 161 14.07 34.92 -9.57
N GLN A 162 14.92 35.14 -8.56
CA GLN A 162 15.24 36.48 -8.05
C GLN A 162 16.48 37.13 -8.68
N LYS A 163 17.18 36.48 -9.62
CA LYS A 163 18.36 37.07 -10.27
C LYS A 163 17.89 38.01 -11.41
N PRO A 164 18.03 39.36 -11.28
CA PRO A 164 17.61 40.27 -12.33
C PRO A 164 18.56 40.13 -13.53
N SER A 165 18.00 40.19 -14.74
CA SER A 165 18.76 40.36 -16.00
C SER A 165 19.42 41.73 -16.05
#